data_AF-A0A2D7KUU6-F1
#
_entry.id   AF-A0A2D7KUU6-F1
#
_cell.length_a   1.000
_cell.length_b   1.000
_cell.length_c   1.000
_cell.angle_alpha   90.00
_cell.angle_beta   90.00
_cell.angle_gamma   90.00
#
_symmetry.space_group_name_H-M   'P 1'
#
loop_
_entity.id
_entity.type
_entity.pdbx_description
1 polymer ?
#
loop_
_entity_poly.entity_id
_entity_poly.type
_entity_poly.pdbx_seq_one_letter_code
_entity_poly.pdbx_strand_id
1 'polypeptide(L)' 'MHLDQMVTVHCTDTDKSNKGRVVRMHPKGIDIELNDIILRFNKIKPNLYTCNYSGLEFVIKT' A
#
# COMPACT_ATOMS: atom_id res chain seq x y z
N MET A 1 6.52 2.81 -10.44
CA MET A 1 6.98 2.31 -9.13
C MET A 1 8.07 1.28 -9.34
N HIS A 2 9.05 1.20 -8.44
CA HIS A 2 10.09 0.18 -8.42
C HIS A 2 10.14 -0.54 -7.05
N LEU A 3 10.85 -1.67 -7.00
CA LEU A 3 11.13 -2.40 -5.75
C LEU A 3 11.96 -1.49 -4.81
N ASP A 4 11.76 -1.63 -3.49
CA ASP A 4 12.40 -0.83 -2.44
C ASP A 4 12.01 0.67 -2.44
N GLN A 5 11.07 1.08 -3.29
CA GLN A 5 10.59 2.46 -3.31
C GLN A 5 9.79 2.79 -2.03
N MET A 6 10.04 3.97 -1.46
CA MET A 6 9.14 4.54 -0.44
C MET A 6 7.90 5.13 -1.11
N VAL A 7 6.73 4.74 -0.60
CA VAL A 7 5.42 5.17 -1.10
C VAL A 7 4.55 5.64 0.05
N THR A 8 3.72 6.65 -0.20
CA THR A 8 2.78 7.15 0.81
C THR A 8 1.52 6.31 0.77
N VAL A 9 1.24 5.64 1.89
CA VAL A 9 0.03 4.88 2.15
C VAL A 9 -0.93 5.78 2.92
N HIS A 10 -2.12 5.97 2.38
CA HIS A 10 -3.17 6.77 3.01
C HIS A 10 -4.23 5.84 3.61
N CYS A 11 -4.49 5.97 4.92
CA CYS A 11 -5.55 5.24 5.61
C CYS A 11 -6.83 6.07 5.56
N THR A 12 -7.88 5.55 4.93
CA THR A 12 -9.16 6.27 4.76
C THR A 12 -9.99 6.31 6.05
N ASP A 13 -9.77 5.36 6.96
CA ASP A 13 -10.49 5.29 8.23
C ASP A 13 -10.00 6.34 9.24
N THR A 14 -8.68 6.51 9.33
CA THR A 14 -8.04 7.41 10.30
C THR A 14 -7.56 8.73 9.70
N ASP A 15 -7.74 8.93 8.38
CA ASP A 15 -7.22 10.05 7.58
C ASP A 15 -5.70 10.27 7.73
N LYS A 16 -4.97 9.22 8.14
CA LYS A 16 -3.51 9.28 8.36
C LYS A 16 -2.76 8.79 7.14
N SER A 17 -1.67 9.50 6.83
CA SER A 17 -0.75 9.11 5.77
C SER A 17 0.57 8.64 6.38
N ASN A 18 0.99 7.43 6.04
CA ASN A 18 2.25 6.82 6.49
C ASN A 18 3.13 6.47 5.30
N LYS A 19 4.45 6.43 5.50
CA LYS A 19 5.38 5.95 4.47
C LYS A 19 5.58 4.46 4.64
N GLY A 20 5.43 3.71 3.54
CA GLY A 20 5.73 2.29 3.47
C GLY A 20 6.74 2.01 2.37
N ARG A 21 7.46 0.90 2.48
CA ARG A 21 8.46 0.46 1.50
C ARG A 21 7.90 -0.67 0.65
N VAL A 22 8.02 -0.57 -0.66
CA VAL A 22 7.60 -1.64 -1.58
C VAL A 22 8.56 -2.81 -1.47
N VAL A 23 8.11 -3.90 -0.84
CA VAL A 23 8.92 -5.12 -0.64
C VAL A 23 8.70 -6.15 -1.73
N ARG A 24 7.55 -6.10 -2.42
CA ARG A 24 7.24 -7.02 -3.52
C ARG A 24 6.30 -6.39 -4.52
N MET A 25 6.50 -6.70 -5.80
CA MET A 25 5.62 -6.27 -6.88
C MET A 25 5.17 -7.50 -7.66
N HIS A 26 3.88 -7.55 -8.01
CA HIS A 26 3.31 -8.65 -8.75
C HIS A 26 2.20 -8.14 -9.69
N PRO A 27 1.80 -8.88 -10.74
CA PRO A 27 0.85 -8.36 -11.72
C PRO A 27 -0.53 -7.99 -11.14
N LYS A 28 -0.92 -8.60 -10.02
CA LYS A 28 -2.20 -8.32 -9.32
C LYS A 28 -2.10 -7.19 -8.29
N GLY A 29 -0.90 -6.69 -7.95
CA GLY A 29 -0.73 -5.82 -6.79
C GLY A 29 0.72 -5.59 -6.34
N ILE A 30 0.86 -5.03 -5.15
CA ILE A 30 2.15 -4.74 -4.52
C ILE A 30 2.07 -5.05 -3.03
N ASP A 31 3.13 -5.58 -2.44
CA ASP A 31 3.25 -5.75 -1.00
C ASP A 31 4.15 -4.64 -0.46
N ILE A 32 3.71 -4.00 0.61
CA ILE A 32 4.38 -2.87 1.23
C ILE A 32 4.60 -3.15 2.71
N GLU A 33 5.83 -2.93 3.14
CA GLU A 33 6.21 -2.97 4.54
C GLU A 33 5.98 -1.60 5.17
N LEU A 34 5.19 -1.56 6.24
CA LEU A 34 4.87 -0.37 7.00
C LEU A 34 5.09 -0.69 8.48
N ASN A 35 6.13 -0.10 9.08
CA ASN A 35 6.50 -0.34 10.49
C ASN A 35 6.58 -1.84 10.86
N ASP A 36 7.34 -2.63 10.09
CA ASP A 36 7.50 -4.09 10.26
C ASP A 36 6.26 -4.95 9.90
N ILE A 37 5.17 -4.31 9.45
CA ILE A 37 3.94 -4.99 9.02
C ILE A 37 3.89 -5.05 7.49
N ILE A 38 3.63 -6.23 6.92
CA ILE A 38 3.45 -6.39 5.47
C ILE A 38 1.98 -6.21 5.11
N LEU A 39 1.67 -5.12 4.42
CA LEU A 39 0.38 -4.81 3.83
C LEU A 39 0.34 -5.29 2.38
N ARG A 40 -0.63 -6.14 2.05
CA ARG A 40 -0.82 -6.64 0.68
C ARG A 40 -1.82 -5.78 -0.06
N PHE A 41 -1.34 -4.96 -0.98
CA PHE A 41 -2.19 -4.10 -1.79
C PHE A 41 -2.56 -4.78 -3.11
N ASN A 42 -3.86 -4.79 -3.41
CA ASN A 42 -4.37 -5.20 -4.70
C ASN A 42 -4.49 -4.00 -5.64
N LYS A 43 -4.15 -4.20 -6.91
CA LYS A 43 -4.30 -3.18 -7.95
C LYS A 43 -5.75 -3.16 -8.42
N ILE A 44 -6.47 -2.07 -8.13
CA ILE A 44 -7.87 -1.90 -8.55
C ILE A 44 -7.96 -1.15 -9.88
N LYS A 45 -7.13 -0.12 -10.05
CA LYS A 45 -7.04 0.67 -11.28
C LYS A 45 -5.57 0.98 -11.59
N PRO A 46 -5.24 1.41 -12.82
CA PRO A 46 -3.97 2.07 -13.06
C PRO A 46 -3.81 3.20 -12.03
N ASN A 47 -2.68 3.18 -11.30
CA ASN A 47 -2.33 4.15 -10.25
C ASN A 47 -3.15 4.10 -8.94
N LEU A 48 -4.05 3.12 -8.77
CA LEU A 48 -4.83 2.95 -7.54
C LEU A 48 -4.66 1.54 -6.98
N TYR A 49 -4.13 1.48 -5.76
CA TYR A 49 -3.97 0.24 -5.02
C TYR A 49 -4.71 0.32 -3.69
N THR A 50 -5.34 -0.77 -3.28
CA THR A 50 -6.09 -0.83 -2.02
C THR A 50 -5.70 -2.06 -1.21
N CYS A 51 -5.70 -1.92 0.11
CA CYS A 51 -5.44 -2.98 1.07
C CYS A 51 -6.43 -2.84 2.22
N ASN A 52 -6.92 -3.97 2.72
CA ASN A 52 -7.62 -4.02 4.00
C ASN A 52 -6.74 -4.80 4.97
N TYR A 53 -6.41 -4.20 6.11
CA TYR A 53 -5.60 -4.83 7.14
C TYR A 53 -6.19 -4.54 8.51
N SER A 54 -6.56 -5.60 9.24
CA SER A 54 -7.19 -5.51 10.56
C SER A 54 -8.41 -4.58 10.62
N GLY A 55 -9.22 -4.57 9.56
CA GLY A 55 -10.41 -3.71 9.47
C GLY A 55 -10.13 -2.28 9.02
N LEU A 56 -8.87 -1.87 8.88
CA LEU A 56 -8.48 -0.57 8.34
C LEU A 56 -8.25 -0.66 6.84
N GLU A 57 -8.83 0.30 6.11
CA GLU A 57 -8.62 0.43 4.68
C GLU A 57 -7.46 1.38 4.39
N PHE A 58 -6.58 0.94 3.50
CA PHE A 58 -5.41 1.66 3.05
C PHE A 58 -5.44 1.80 1.53
N VAL A 59 -5.09 2.98 1.05
CA VAL A 59 -5.13 3.35 -0.36
C VAL A 59 -3.80 3.98 -0.74
N ILE A 60 -3.31 3.63 -1.93
CA ILE A 60 -2.15 4.25 -2.53
C ILE A 60 -2.57 4.82 -3.88
N LYS A 61 -2.30 6.11 -4.03
CA LYS A 61 -2.48 6.85 -5.29
C LYS A 61 -1.08 7.20 -5.79
N THR A 62 -0.78 6.79 -7.02
CA THR A 62 0.54 6.98 -7.67
C THR A 62 0.50 7.92 -8.85
#